data_AF-A0A956LEZ9-F1
#
_entry.id   AF-A0A956LEZ9-F1
#
_cell.length_a   1.000
_cell.length_b   1.000
_cell.length_c   1.000
_cell.angle_alpha   90.00
_cell.angle_beta   90.00
_cell.angle_gamma   90.00
#
_symmetry.space_group_name_H-M   'P 1'
#
loop_
_entity.id
_entity.type
_entity.pdbx_description
1 polymer ?
#
loop_
_entity_poly.entity_id
_entity_poly.type
_entity_poly.pdbx_seq_one_letter_code
_entity_poly.pdbx_strand_id
1 'polypeptide(L)'
;MGHIPYLGYDGSAARETPHVQWSGQPPRYAAVDAFWIDLFEVTRSAYQACVDEGRCTPAVCPEGLEDPAASQPEDRAGFLPQTCVRHAQAAAFCEARGGRLPTEAEWEY
;
A
#
# COMPACT_ATOMS: atom_id res chain seq x y z
N MET A 1 -2.37 11.05 41.71
CA MET A 1 -1.90 11.86 40.57
C MET A 1 -0.44 11.54 40.34
N GLY A 2 -0.12 10.78 39.30
CA GLY A 2 1.26 10.42 38.98
C GLY A 2 1.93 11.53 38.18
N HIS A 3 3.11 11.96 38.62
CA HIS A 3 3.93 12.97 37.96
C HIS A 3 4.76 12.29 36.85
N ILE A 4 4.50 12.63 35.58
CA ILE A 4 5.34 12.20 34.46
C ILE A 4 6.52 13.18 34.38
N PRO A 5 7.77 12.75 34.58
CA PRO A 5 8.91 13.64 34.43
C PRO A 5 9.05 14.05 32.96
N TYR A 6 9.16 15.36 32.72
CA TYR A 6 9.60 15.94 31.45
C TYR A 6 11.07 15.53 31.21
N LEU A 7 11.30 14.29 30.79
CA LEU A 7 12.50 13.96 30.05
C LEU A 7 12.28 14.52 28.65
N GLY A 8 12.91 15.67 28.38
CA GLY A 8 12.89 16.33 27.09
C GLY A 8 13.36 15.39 26.00
N TYR A 9 12.40 14.71 25.37
CA TYR A 9 12.62 14.01 24.12
C TYR A 9 12.65 15.07 23.01
N ASP A 10 13.82 15.65 22.77
CA ASP A 10 14.04 16.68 21.75
C ASP A 10 14.42 16.09 20.37
N GLY A 11 14.52 14.75 20.30
CA GLY A 11 14.88 14.03 19.09
C GLY A 11 16.29 14.35 18.56
N SER A 12 17.13 15.07 19.32
CA SER A 12 18.48 15.47 18.89
C SER A 12 19.36 14.26 18.58
N ALA A 13 19.33 13.24 19.45
CA ALA A 13 20.07 11.99 19.27
C ALA A 13 19.72 11.24 17.97
N ALA A 14 18.48 11.37 17.48
CA ALA A 14 18.05 10.77 16.21
C ALA A 14 18.59 11.52 14.97
N ARG A 15 19.02 12.78 15.12
CA ARG A 15 19.63 13.57 14.03
C ARG A 15 21.11 13.26 13.84
N GLU A 16 21.81 12.84 14.88
CA GLU A 16 23.28 12.72 14.89
C GLU A 16 23.78 11.36 14.37
N THR A 17 22.95 10.33 14.30
CA THR A 17 23.37 8.97 13.91
C THR A 17 22.41 8.30 12.91
N PRO A 18 22.46 8.65 11.61
CA PRO A 18 21.52 8.18 10.60
C PRO A 18 21.91 6.77 10.13
N HIS A 19 21.68 5.77 10.97
CA HIS A 19 21.79 4.38 10.56
C HIS A 19 20.43 3.74 10.78
N VAL A 20 19.65 3.73 9.67
CA VAL A 20 18.26 3.29 9.48
C VAL A 20 17.23 4.43 9.55
N GLN A 21 17.04 5.09 8.41
CA GLN A 21 15.95 6.02 8.12
C GLN A 21 14.70 5.20 7.72
N TRP A 22 13.78 4.98 8.66
CA TRP A 22 12.45 4.49 8.33
C TRP A 22 11.71 5.52 7.46
N SER A 23 10.80 5.06 6.59
CA SER A 23 9.85 5.98 5.94
C SER A 23 9.13 6.78 7.04
N GLY A 24 9.05 8.11 6.86
CA GLY A 24 8.45 9.02 7.85
C GLY A 24 9.40 9.66 8.87
N GLN A 25 10.72 9.48 8.78
CA GLN A 25 11.70 10.14 9.66
C GLN A 25 12.55 11.23 8.95
N PRO A 26 12.75 12.41 9.57
CA PRO A 26 12.09 12.87 10.81
C PRO A 26 10.58 13.14 10.59
N PRO A 27 9.75 13.13 11.66
CA PRO A 27 8.34 13.41 11.53
C PRO A 27 8.11 14.76 10.86
N ARG A 28 7.19 14.80 9.89
CA ARG A 28 6.80 16.01 9.16
C ARG A 28 5.31 16.22 9.28
N TYR A 29 4.88 17.48 9.32
CA TYR A 29 3.47 17.79 9.14
C TYR A 29 3.08 17.50 7.70
N ALA A 30 2.05 16.68 7.52
CA ALA A 30 1.41 16.43 6.24
C ALA A 30 -0.03 16.93 6.32
N ALA A 31 -0.47 17.65 5.29
CA ALA A 31 -1.86 18.02 5.09
C ALA A 31 -2.31 17.41 3.78
N VAL A 32 -3.44 16.71 3.82
CA VAL A 32 -4.08 16.11 2.66
C VAL A 32 -5.49 16.68 2.54
N ASP A 33 -5.95 16.91 1.32
CA ASP A 33 -7.33 17.30 1.05
C ASP A 33 -8.29 16.12 1.37
N ALA A 34 -9.60 16.34 1.31
CA ALA A 34 -10.55 15.23 1.47
C ALA A 34 -10.43 14.23 0.30
N PHE A 35 -10.33 12.93 0.63
CA PHE A 35 -10.21 11.85 -0.35
C PHE A 35 -11.04 10.64 0.06
N TRP A 36 -11.21 9.72 -0.90
CA TRP A 36 -11.71 8.38 -0.65
C TRP A 36 -10.56 7.39 -0.83
N ILE A 37 -10.48 6.41 0.05
CA ILE A 37 -9.55 5.28 -0.06
C ILE A 37 -10.34 3.99 0.06
N ASP A 38 -9.91 2.96 -0.66
CA ASP A 38 -10.52 1.65 -0.54
C ASP A 38 -10.30 1.10 0.89
N LEU A 39 -11.34 0.49 1.46
CA LEU A 39 -11.26 -0.16 2.77
C LEU A 39 -10.42 -1.43 2.75
N PHE A 40 -10.25 -2.04 1.58
CA PHE A 40 -9.54 -3.29 1.37
C PHE A 40 -8.65 -3.16 0.14
N GLU A 41 -7.60 -3.98 0.09
CA GLU A 41 -6.79 -4.11 -1.11
C GLU A 41 -7.62 -4.64 -2.28
N VAL A 42 -7.15 -4.33 -3.49
CA VAL A 42 -7.77 -4.82 -4.73
C VAL A 42 -7.77 -6.35 -4.73
N THR A 43 -8.95 -6.95 -4.84
CA THR A 43 -9.09 -8.40 -4.87
C THR A 43 -8.67 -8.98 -6.22
N ARG A 44 -8.29 -10.26 -6.23
CA ARG A 44 -8.00 -11.00 -7.48
C ARG A 44 -9.18 -11.00 -8.45
N SER A 45 -10.41 -11.17 -7.94
CA SER A 45 -11.62 -11.13 -8.77
C SER A 45 -11.85 -9.77 -9.43
N ALA A 46 -11.61 -8.67 -8.70
CA ALA A 46 -11.75 -7.32 -9.24
C ALA A 46 -10.67 -7.05 -10.31
N TYR A 47 -9.43 -7.44 -10.06
CA TYR A 47 -8.35 -7.29 -11.03
C TYR A 47 -8.59 -8.14 -12.29
N GLN A 48 -9.03 -9.39 -12.14
CA GLN A 48 -9.35 -10.26 -13.26
C GLN A 48 -10.46 -9.68 -14.14
N ALA A 49 -11.50 -9.08 -13.56
CA ALA A 49 -12.53 -8.40 -14.35
C ALA A 49 -11.96 -7.27 -15.21
N CYS A 50 -11.01 -6.48 -14.69
CA CYS A 50 -10.32 -5.45 -15.49
C CYS A 50 -9.49 -6.05 -16.64
N VAL A 51 -8.90 -7.23 -16.43
CA VAL A 51 -8.16 -7.96 -17.48
C VAL A 51 -9.11 -8.51 -18.55
N ASP A 52 -10.24 -9.07 -18.14
CA ASP A 52 -11.27 -9.62 -19.05
C ASP A 52 -11.89 -8.52 -19.93
N GLU A 53 -12.02 -7.30 -19.38
CA GLU A 53 -12.43 -6.11 -20.12
C GLU A 53 -11.32 -5.53 -21.05
N GLY A 54 -10.11 -6.09 -21.00
CA GLY A 54 -8.96 -5.62 -21.80
C GLY A 54 -8.37 -4.29 -21.34
N ARG A 55 -8.73 -3.81 -20.14
CA ARG A 55 -8.28 -2.54 -19.58
C ARG A 55 -7.02 -2.69 -18.72
N CYS A 56 -6.80 -3.89 -18.18
CA CYS A 56 -5.60 -4.26 -17.44
C CYS A 56 -4.83 -5.39 -18.14
N THR A 57 -3.52 -5.43 -17.94
CA THR A 57 -2.70 -6.58 -18.34
C THR A 57 -2.66 -7.64 -17.24
N PRO A 58 -2.53 -8.94 -17.54
CA PRO A 58 -2.41 -9.99 -16.52
C PRO A 58 -1.28 -9.73 -15.51
N ALA A 59 -1.54 -10.04 -14.24
CA ALA A 59 -0.54 -10.03 -13.18
C ALA A 59 0.25 -11.35 -13.22
N VAL A 60 1.58 -11.27 -13.25
CA VAL A 60 2.47 -12.44 -13.36
C VAL A 60 3.60 -12.28 -12.37
N CYS A 61 3.76 -13.28 -11.50
CA CYS A 61 4.83 -13.29 -10.52
C CYS A 61 6.19 -13.38 -11.23
N PRO A 62 7.19 -12.60 -10.78
CA PRO A 62 8.56 -12.78 -11.26
C PRO A 62 9.04 -14.21 -11.06
N GLU A 63 9.96 -14.64 -11.91
CA GLU A 63 10.58 -15.97 -11.78
C GLU A 63 11.18 -16.15 -10.38
N GLY A 64 10.90 -17.31 -9.76
CA GLY A 64 11.36 -17.63 -8.40
C GLY A 64 10.51 -17.04 -7.27
N LEU A 65 9.51 -16.20 -7.56
CA LEU A 65 8.55 -15.74 -6.57
C LEU A 65 7.28 -16.60 -6.62
N GLU A 66 6.98 -17.27 -5.51
CA GLU A 66 5.73 -18.03 -5.37
C GLU A 66 4.55 -17.07 -5.14
N ASP A 67 3.44 -17.31 -5.83
CA ASP A 67 2.21 -16.56 -5.58
C ASP A 67 1.60 -17.03 -4.24
N PRO A 68 1.48 -16.14 -3.23
CA PRO A 68 0.92 -16.50 -1.92
C PRO A 68 -0.48 -17.11 -1.98
N ALA A 69 -1.21 -16.83 -3.06
CA ALA A 69 -2.57 -17.31 -3.24
C ALA A 69 -2.67 -18.53 -4.18
N ALA A 70 -1.54 -19.15 -4.56
CA ALA A 70 -1.52 -20.41 -5.32
C ALA A 70 -1.93 -21.63 -4.49
N SER A 71 -1.65 -21.62 -3.18
CA SER A 71 -1.99 -22.70 -2.25
C SER A 71 -3.39 -22.56 -1.63
N GLN A 72 -4.12 -21.51 -2.00
CA GLN A 72 -5.40 -21.17 -1.39
C GLN A 72 -6.58 -21.85 -2.12
N PRO A 73 -7.61 -22.28 -1.39
CA PRO A 73 -8.83 -22.82 -1.99
C PRO A 73 -9.47 -21.86 -3.00
N GLU A 74 -10.00 -22.40 -4.10
CA GLU A 74 -10.59 -21.62 -5.20
C GLU A 74 -11.74 -20.70 -4.72
N ASP A 75 -12.58 -21.22 -3.81
CA ASP A 75 -13.73 -20.50 -3.23
C ASP A 75 -13.33 -19.23 -2.45
N ARG A 76 -12.06 -19.14 -2.05
CA ARG A 76 -11.50 -17.98 -1.32
C ARG A 76 -10.51 -17.18 -2.15
N ALA A 77 -9.85 -17.81 -3.13
CA ALA A 77 -8.77 -17.21 -3.90
C ALA A 77 -9.18 -15.88 -4.56
N GLY A 78 -10.42 -15.76 -5.04
CA GLY A 78 -10.94 -14.54 -5.66
C GLY A 78 -11.04 -13.33 -4.72
N PHE A 79 -11.18 -13.54 -3.41
CA PHE A 79 -11.32 -12.48 -2.40
C PHE A 79 -9.99 -12.04 -1.80
N LEU A 80 -8.90 -12.75 -2.10
CA LEU A 80 -7.58 -12.38 -1.62
C LEU A 80 -7.06 -11.16 -2.39
N PRO A 81 -6.17 -10.36 -1.77
CA PRO A 81 -5.47 -9.28 -2.46
C PRO A 81 -4.74 -9.79 -3.70
N GLN A 82 -4.81 -9.03 -4.79
CA GLN A 82 -4.05 -9.31 -5.99
C GLN A 82 -2.56 -9.05 -5.72
N THR A 83 -1.75 -10.08 -5.91
CA THR A 83 -0.30 -10.06 -5.81
C THR A 83 0.33 -9.95 -7.20
N CYS A 84 1.66 -9.82 -7.25
CA CYS A 84 2.41 -9.90 -8.51
C CYS A 84 2.03 -8.86 -9.56
N VAL A 85 1.58 -7.69 -9.07
CA VAL A 85 1.31 -6.50 -9.86
C VAL A 85 2.47 -5.52 -9.74
N ARG A 86 2.85 -4.91 -10.87
CA ARG A 86 3.77 -3.78 -10.87
C ARG A 86 3.02 -2.50 -10.51
N HIS A 87 3.74 -1.50 -10.00
CA HIS A 87 3.16 -0.19 -9.69
C HIS A 87 2.37 0.42 -10.87
N ALA A 88 2.90 0.30 -12.10
CA ALA A 88 2.22 0.78 -13.30
C ALA A 88 0.91 0.01 -13.61
N GLN A 89 0.85 -1.28 -13.31
CA GLN A 89 -0.38 -2.08 -13.47
C GLN A 89 -1.43 -1.69 -12.44
N ALA A 90 -1.01 -1.44 -11.19
CA ALA A 90 -1.89 -0.94 -10.15
C ALA A 90 -2.47 0.45 -10.50
N ALA A 91 -1.64 1.36 -11.04
CA ALA A 91 -2.09 2.66 -11.53
C ALA A 91 -3.12 2.51 -12.66
N ALA A 92 -2.86 1.65 -13.66
CA ALA A 92 -3.80 1.40 -14.76
C ALA A 92 -5.13 0.81 -14.27
N PHE A 93 -5.11 -0.09 -13.27
CA PHE A 93 -6.32 -0.60 -12.64
C PHE A 93 -7.12 0.51 -11.96
N CYS A 94 -6.46 1.36 -11.18
CA CYS A 94 -7.10 2.50 -10.51
C CYS A 94 -7.72 3.46 -11.54
N GLU A 95 -7.02 3.79 -12.61
CA GLU A 95 -7.53 4.66 -13.68
C GLU A 95 -8.73 4.02 -14.39
N ALA A 96 -8.71 2.70 -14.63
CA ALA A 96 -9.81 1.98 -15.24
C ALA A 96 -11.11 2.10 -14.42
N ARG A 97 -11.03 2.12 -13.09
CA ARG A 97 -12.20 2.34 -12.22
C ARG A 97 -12.50 3.81 -11.92
N GLY A 98 -11.85 4.75 -12.62
CA GLY A 98 -12.03 6.19 -12.42
C GLY A 98 -11.40 6.73 -11.12
N GLY A 99 -10.46 5.98 -10.53
CA GLY A 99 -9.69 6.38 -9.36
C GLY A 99 -8.20 6.60 -9.67
N ARG A 100 -7.39 6.61 -8.62
CA ARG A 100 -5.91 6.70 -8.69
C ARG A 100 -5.29 5.96 -7.52
N LEU A 101 -3.97 5.74 -7.56
CA LEU A 101 -3.24 5.32 -6.37
C LEU A 101 -3.22 6.45 -5.32
N PRO A 102 -3.24 6.11 -4.02
CA PRO A 102 -3.03 7.08 -2.96
C PRO A 102 -1.59 7.61 -3.04
N THR A 103 -1.42 8.86 -2.63
CA THR A 103 -0.07 9.36 -2.29
C THR A 103 0.40 8.71 -0.99
N GLU A 104 1.71 8.74 -0.73
CA GLU A 104 2.27 8.29 0.56
C GLU A 104 1.57 8.99 1.74
N ALA A 105 1.37 10.30 1.64
CA ALA A 105 0.72 11.09 2.69
C ALA A 105 -0.75 10.71 2.92
N GLU A 106 -1.49 10.32 1.87
CA GLU A 106 -2.88 9.85 2.01
C GLU A 106 -2.96 8.42 2.56
N TRP A 107 -1.93 7.60 2.32
CA TRP A 107 -1.87 6.23 2.83
C TRP A 107 -1.47 6.17 4.30
N GLU A 108 -0.63 7.11 4.77
CA GLU A 108 -0.17 7.20 6.16
C GLU A 108 -1.09 8.05 7.08
N TYR A 109 -2.09 8.75 6.53
CA TYR A 109 -2.98 9.65 7.28
C TYR A 109 -3.94 8.89 8.20
#